data_AF-A0A1H4V5T2-F1
#
_entry.id   AF-A0A1H4V5T2-F1
#
_cell.length_a   1.000
_cell.length_b   1.000
_cell.length_c   1.000
_cell.angle_alpha   90.00
_cell.angle_beta   90.00
_cell.angle_gamma   90.00
#
_symmetry.space_group_name_H-M   'P 1'
#
loop_
_entity.id
_entity.type
_entity.pdbx_description
1 polymer ?
#
loop_
_entity_poly.entity_id
_entity_poly.type
_entity_poly.pdbx_seq_one_letter_code
_entity_poly.pdbx_strand_id
1 'polypeptide(L)'
;MATEKVRELGPHKQLVRDARTGIAWIEDSSTGLRHSVHPNISASGSARGMKDKRCWDRDDVTVHAGGFIYNISRLIDRTDTDRAVAAECRCGGAH
;
A
#
# COMPACT_ATOMS: atom_id res chain seq x y z
N MET A 1 -2.03 -12.34 8.83
CA MET A 1 -2.35 -11.71 7.54
C MET A 1 -1.94 -12.70 6.47
N ALA A 2 -2.83 -13.06 5.56
CA ALA A 2 -2.48 -13.94 4.44
C ALA A 2 -2.04 -13.05 3.27
N THR A 3 -0.76 -13.07 2.95
CA THR A 3 -0.20 -12.42 1.77
C THR A 3 -0.01 -13.46 0.67
N GLU A 4 -0.35 -13.09 -0.56
CA GLU A 4 -0.05 -13.87 -1.74
C GLU A 4 1.18 -13.27 -2.45
N LYS A 5 2.11 -14.12 -2.87
CA LYS A 5 3.23 -13.71 -3.72
C LYS A 5 2.70 -13.59 -5.14
N VAL A 6 2.76 -12.39 -5.71
CA VAL A 6 2.30 -12.11 -7.08
C VAL A 6 3.43 -12.31 -8.07
N ARG A 7 4.62 -11.79 -7.77
CA ARG A 7 5.78 -11.86 -8.66
C ARG A 7 7.10 -11.73 -7.90
N GLU A 8 8.14 -12.38 -8.40
CA GLU A 8 9.52 -12.16 -7.95
C GLU A 8 10.17 -11.07 -8.81
N LEU A 9 10.78 -10.07 -8.17
CA LEU A 9 11.38 -8.91 -8.86
C LEU A 9 12.91 -8.94 -8.85
N GLY A 10 13.50 -9.91 -8.16
CA GLY A 10 14.95 -10.11 -8.07
C GLY A 10 15.34 -10.68 -6.70
N PRO A 11 16.65 -10.81 -6.44
CA PRO A 11 17.15 -11.25 -5.15
C PRO A 11 16.57 -10.38 -4.04
N HIS A 12 15.95 -11.00 -3.04
CA HIS A 12 15.39 -10.33 -1.86
C HIS A 12 14.18 -9.39 -2.13
N LYS A 13 13.67 -9.30 -3.36
CA LYS A 13 12.55 -8.41 -3.71
C LYS A 13 11.39 -9.19 -4.30
N GLN A 14 10.22 -9.05 -3.69
CA GLN A 14 9.00 -9.70 -4.15
C GLN A 14 7.83 -8.72 -4.13
N LEU A 15 7.00 -8.79 -5.16
CA LEU A 15 5.69 -8.14 -5.17
C LEU A 15 4.69 -9.08 -4.51
N VAL A 16 4.04 -8.59 -3.46
CA VAL A 16 3.02 -9.32 -2.71
C VAL A 16 1.73 -8.53 -2.68
N ARG A 17 0.63 -9.23 -2.41
CA ARG A 17 -0.68 -8.63 -2.20
C ARG A 17 -1.34 -9.20 -0.94
N ASP A 18 -2.03 -8.37 -0.18
CA ASP A 18 -2.85 -8.83 0.94
C ASP A 18 -4.13 -9.47 0.39
N ALA A 19 -4.35 -10.75 0.67
CA ALA A 19 -5.47 -11.50 0.09
C ALA A 19 -6.85 -11.00 0.55
N ARG A 20 -6.90 -10.26 1.68
CA ARG A 20 -8.15 -9.75 2.25
C ARG A 20 -8.53 -8.38 1.70
N THR A 21 -7.55 -7.49 1.60
CA THR A 21 -7.77 -6.08 1.23
C THR A 21 -7.38 -5.77 -0.21
N GLY A 22 -6.65 -6.65 -0.89
CA GLY A 22 -6.15 -6.43 -2.24
C GLY A 22 -4.99 -5.43 -2.34
N ILE A 23 -4.49 -4.88 -1.23
CA ILE A 23 -3.35 -3.94 -1.23
C ILE A 23 -2.09 -4.67 -1.69
N ALA A 24 -1.41 -4.12 -2.71
CA ALA A 24 -0.13 -4.61 -3.17
C ALA A 24 1.04 -3.75 -2.65
N TRP A 25 2.17 -4.42 -2.41
CA TRP A 25 3.44 -3.76 -2.09
C TRP A 25 4.61 -4.64 -2.51
N ILE A 26 5.78 -4.02 -2.64
CA ILE A 26 7.05 -4.73 -2.75
C ILE A 26 7.60 -4.93 -1.35
N GLU A 27 7.99 -6.16 -1.02
CA GLU A 27 8.83 -6.46 0.13
C GLU A 27 10.28 -6.56 -0.33
N ASP A 28 11.14 -5.75 0.26
CA ASP A 28 12.58 -5.81 0.05
C ASP A 28 13.25 -6.30 1.34
N SER A 29 13.57 -7.59 1.39
CA SER A 29 14.17 -8.21 2.58
C SER A 29 15.63 -7.82 2.79
N SER A 30 16.28 -7.18 1.81
CA SER A 30 17.66 -6.68 1.97
C SER A 30 17.70 -5.41 2.82
N THR A 31 16.62 -4.62 2.80
CA THR A 31 16.48 -3.37 3.56
C THR A 31 15.45 -3.45 4.68
N GLY A 32 14.58 -4.47 4.64
CA GLY A 32 13.41 -4.59 5.52
C GLY A 32 12.27 -3.62 5.18
N LEU A 33 12.35 -2.94 4.03
CA LEU A 33 11.36 -1.95 3.62
C LEU A 33 10.22 -2.56 2.82
N ARG A 34 9.05 -1.92 2.93
CA ARG A 34 7.88 -2.20 2.11
C ARG A 34 7.53 -0.97 1.28
N HIS A 35 7.25 -1.18 -0.01
CA HIS A 35 6.94 -0.10 -0.94
C HIS A 35 5.56 -0.29 -1.57
N SER A 36 4.64 0.64 -1.32
CA SER A 36 3.27 0.64 -1.87
C SER A 36 2.95 1.98 -2.50
N VAL A 37 2.07 1.98 -3.50
CA VAL A 37 1.61 3.18 -4.21
C VAL A 37 0.59 4.00 -3.43
N HIS A 38 -0.05 3.39 -2.43
CA HIS A 38 -1.00 4.09 -1.57
C HIS A 38 -0.26 4.76 -0.40
N PRO A 39 -0.48 6.06 -0.16
CA PRO A 39 -0.02 6.72 1.05
C PRO A 39 -0.51 5.98 2.28
N ASN A 40 0.35 5.84 3.28
CA ASN A 40 0.01 5.08 4.47
C ASN A 40 0.62 5.70 5.74
N ILE A 41 0.08 5.27 6.86
CA ILE A 41 0.58 5.55 8.20
C ILE A 41 0.64 4.25 8.98
N SER A 42 1.41 4.22 10.07
CA SER A 42 1.41 3.10 11.02
C SER A 42 -0.01 2.72 11.45
N ALA A 43 -0.27 1.44 11.73
CA ALA A 43 -1.53 0.99 12.32
C ALA A 43 -1.84 1.65 13.68
N SER A 44 -0.83 2.15 14.40
CA SER A 44 -1.00 2.95 15.62
C SER A 44 -1.30 4.43 15.36
N GLY A 45 -1.24 4.87 14.10
CA GLY A 45 -1.58 6.22 13.67
C GLY A 45 -3.09 6.48 13.66
N SER A 46 -3.49 7.67 13.20
CA SER A 46 -4.89 8.09 13.17
C SER A 46 -5.30 8.60 11.80
N ALA A 47 -6.11 7.83 11.08
CA ALA A 47 -6.72 8.25 9.82
C ALA A 47 -7.59 9.51 10.03
N ARG A 48 -8.35 9.57 11.14
CA ARG A 48 -9.10 10.77 11.52
C ARG A 48 -8.17 11.97 11.71
N GLY A 49 -7.05 11.79 12.42
CA GLY A 49 -6.06 12.86 12.59
C GLY A 49 -5.46 13.35 11.28
N MET A 50 -5.24 12.47 10.30
CA MET A 50 -4.80 12.85 8.95
C MET A 50 -5.85 13.70 8.23
N LYS A 51 -7.14 13.39 8.40
CA LYS A 51 -8.25 14.16 7.84
C LYS A 51 -8.43 15.51 8.54
N ASP A 52 -8.37 15.54 9.86
CA ASP A 52 -8.51 16.76 10.67
C ASP A 52 -7.39 17.78 10.34
N LYS A 53 -6.18 17.29 10.07
CA LYS A 53 -5.02 18.09 9.63
C LYS A 53 -5.03 18.41 8.13
N ARG A 54 -6.04 17.97 7.39
CA ARG A 54 -6.17 18.12 5.92
C ARG A 54 -5.00 17.52 5.14
N CYS A 55 -4.30 16.55 5.72
CA CYS A 55 -3.30 15.77 4.99
C CYS A 55 -4.00 14.76 4.05
N TRP A 56 -5.12 14.20 4.50
CA TRP A 56 -6.06 13.38 3.74
C TRP A 56 -7.42 14.08 3.65
N ASP A 57 -8.21 13.77 2.62
CA ASP A 57 -9.53 14.37 2.45
C ASP A 57 -10.58 13.69 3.32
N ARG A 58 -11.65 14.43 3.63
CA ARG A 58 -12.70 13.95 4.53
C ARG A 58 -13.31 12.62 4.07
N ASP A 59 -13.48 12.50 2.76
CA ASP A 59 -14.15 11.36 2.13
C ASP A 59 -13.14 10.28 1.64
N ASP A 60 -11.85 10.44 1.95
CA ASP A 60 -10.84 9.42 1.63
C ASP A 60 -11.16 8.10 2.35
N VAL A 61 -11.08 7.00 1.60
CA VAL A 61 -11.32 5.64 2.08
C VAL A 61 -9.99 5.01 2.48
N THR A 62 -10.00 4.29 3.60
CA THR A 62 -8.79 3.66 4.15
C THR A 62 -8.99 2.18 4.40
N VAL A 63 -7.92 1.40 4.25
CA VAL A 63 -7.89 -0.04 4.59
C VAL A 63 -6.71 -0.39 5.48
N HIS A 64 -6.85 -1.44 6.28
CA HIS A 64 -5.81 -1.91 7.20
C HIS A 64 -5.17 -3.19 6.67
N ALA A 65 -3.86 -3.13 6.40
CA ALA A 65 -3.08 -4.27 5.93
C ALA A 65 -1.65 -4.20 6.48
N GLY A 66 -1.05 -5.36 6.78
CA GLY A 66 0.39 -5.45 7.06
C GLY A 66 0.95 -4.58 8.19
N GLY A 67 0.13 -4.12 9.15
CA GLY A 67 0.56 -3.20 10.21
C GLY A 67 0.46 -1.71 9.86
N PHE A 68 -0.23 -1.37 8.77
CA PHE A 68 -0.42 -0.01 8.28
C PHE A 68 -1.89 0.29 7.97
N ILE A 69 -2.20 1.58 7.92
CA ILE A 69 -3.46 2.13 7.41
C ILE A 69 -3.14 2.80 6.07
N TYR A 70 -3.68 2.26 4.98
CA TYR A 70 -3.50 2.77 3.63
C TYR A 70 -4.68 3.66 3.26
N ASN A 71 -4.41 4.83 2.70
CA ASN A 71 -5.39 5.66 2.04
C ASN A 71 -5.52 5.22 0.58
N ILE A 72 -6.59 4.50 0.28
CA ILE A 72 -6.80 3.90 -1.04
C ILE A 72 -7.48 4.84 -2.03
N SER A 73 -8.03 5.96 -1.55
CA SER A 73 -8.54 7.02 -2.44
C SER A 73 -7.42 7.77 -3.18
N ARG A 74 -6.16 7.58 -2.78
CA ARG A 74 -5.00 8.27 -3.34
C ARG A 74 -3.99 7.30 -3.91
N LEU A 75 -3.33 7.72 -4.99
CA LEU A 75 -2.31 6.98 -5.70
C LEU A 75 -1.07 7.86 -5.91
N ILE A 76 0.11 7.30 -5.69
CA ILE A 76 1.40 7.92 -6.04
C ILE A 76 2.15 6.96 -6.96
N ASP A 77 2.22 7.28 -8.25
CA ASP A 77 2.74 6.41 -9.32
C ASP A 77 3.83 7.07 -10.19
N ARG A 78 4.96 7.43 -9.57
CA ARG A 78 5.98 8.27 -10.22
C ARG A 78 7.01 7.48 -11.03
N THR A 79 7.17 6.19 -10.74
CA THR A 79 8.18 5.32 -11.31
C THR A 79 7.56 4.10 -11.96
N ASP A 80 8.32 3.40 -12.82
CA ASP A 80 7.86 2.12 -13.39
C ASP A 80 7.61 1.06 -12.31
N THR A 81 8.39 1.10 -11.23
CA THR A 81 8.16 0.27 -10.05
C THR A 81 6.81 0.55 -9.42
N ASP A 82 6.43 1.83 -9.29
CA ASP A 82 5.13 2.20 -8.74
C ASP A 82 4.01 1.68 -9.64
N ARG A 83 4.12 1.92 -10.96
CA ARG A 83 3.13 1.43 -11.93
C ARG A 83 2.96 -0.08 -11.90
N ALA A 84 4.05 -0.83 -11.72
CA ALA A 84 3.99 -2.29 -11.57
C ALA A 84 3.24 -2.70 -10.29
N VAL A 85 3.42 -1.99 -9.18
CA VAL A 85 2.67 -2.25 -7.94
C VAL A 85 1.20 -1.88 -8.10
N ALA A 86 0.89 -0.74 -8.70
CA ALA A 86 -0.48 -0.30 -8.95
C ALA A 86 -1.26 -1.29 -9.83
N ALA A 87 -0.63 -1.81 -10.89
CA ALA A 87 -1.24 -2.77 -11.81
C ALA A 87 -1.69 -4.08 -11.14
N GLU A 88 -1.01 -4.48 -10.07
CA GLU A 88 -1.28 -5.71 -9.32
C GLU A 88 -2.18 -5.48 -8.09
N CYS A 89 -2.35 -4.22 -7.67
CA CYS A 89 -3.22 -3.84 -6.56
C CYS A 89 -4.70 -4.03 -6.95
N ARG A 90 -5.49 -4.54 -6.00
CA ARG A 90 -6.92 -4.88 -6.15
C ARG A 90 -7.73 -4.34 -4.98
N CYS A 91 -7.31 -3.22 -4.40
CA CYS A 91 -7.91 -2.71 -3.17
C CYS A 91 -9.26 -2.00 -3.35
N GLY A 92 -9.72 -1.87 -4.60
CA GLY A 92 -10.95 -1.14 -4.94
C GLY A 92 -10.81 0.38 -4.91
N GLY A 93 -9.61 0.91 -4.64
CA GLY A 93 -9.29 2.34 -4.64
C GLY A 93 -8.80 2.88 -5.98
N ALA A 94 -8.01 3.96 -5.92
CA ALA A 94 -7.36 4.60 -7.06
C ALA A 94 -6.17 3.75 -7.58
N HIS A 95 -6.06 3.57 -8.90
CA HIS A 95 -5.03 2.77 -9.56
C HIS A 95 -4.63 3.39 -10.90
#